data_AF-A0A7S2CJT8-F1
#
_entry.id   AF-A0A7S2CJT8-F1
#
_cell.length_a   1.000
_cell.length_b   1.000
_cell.length_c   1.000
_cell.angle_alpha   90.00
_cell.angle_beta   90.00
_cell.angle_gamma   90.00
#
_symmetry.space_group_name_H-M   'P 1'
#
loop_
_entity.id
_entity.type
_entity.pdbx_description
1 polymer ?
#
loop_
_entity_poly.entity_id
_entity_poly.type
_entity_poly.pdbx_seq_one_letter_code
_entity_poly.pdbx_strand_id
1 'polypeptide(L)'
;AAARTVVTMLPSNPHVRQVYLGEGGVLSDGGAGEGALLIDCSTCEPAVSQEVAKAASSRGATLVDAPVSGGTIGAEQATLTFMVGGPEAAFTEAEQLLVHMGKKVVHCGDVGMGQAAKLCNNLVLGICMAAVCEGHALADRLGLDQKRLAEILNTSS
;
A
#
# COMPACT_ATOMS: atom_id res chain seq x y z
N ALA A 1 -14.96 -23.56 7.91
CA ALA A 1 -13.93 -23.58 6.85
C ALA A 1 -13.14 -22.29 6.95
N ALA A 2 -11.81 -22.34 6.90
CA ALA A 2 -10.97 -21.15 6.85
C ALA A 2 -11.25 -20.35 5.58
N ALA A 3 -11.10 -19.03 5.62
CA ALA A 3 -11.32 -18.17 4.45
C ALA A 3 -10.28 -18.48 3.37
N ARG A 4 -10.72 -18.57 2.10
CA ARG A 4 -9.83 -18.75 0.94
C ARG A 4 -9.07 -17.48 0.59
N THR A 5 -9.61 -16.32 0.94
CA THR A 5 -8.96 -15.03 0.74
C THR A 5 -9.05 -14.20 2.01
N VAL A 6 -7.93 -13.61 2.41
CA VAL A 6 -7.85 -12.71 3.58
C VAL A 6 -7.27 -11.39 3.11
N VAL A 7 -7.94 -10.28 3.44
CA VAL A 7 -7.46 -8.92 3.17
C VAL A 7 -7.16 -8.24 4.51
N THR A 8 -5.96 -7.67 4.66
CA THR A 8 -5.56 -6.91 5.86
C THR A 8 -5.23 -5.47 5.52
N MET A 9 -5.56 -4.55 6.42
CA MET A 9 -5.26 -3.12 6.31
C MET A 9 -4.94 -2.57 7.70
N LEU A 10 -3.68 -2.68 8.10
CA LEU A 10 -3.24 -2.48 9.48
C LEU A 10 -2.30 -1.27 9.62
N PRO A 11 -2.13 -0.72 10.84
CA PRO A 11 -1.41 0.54 11.02
C PRO A 11 0.10 0.48 10.78
N SER A 12 0.76 -0.65 11.05
CA SER A 12 2.23 -0.75 10.98
C SER A 12 2.77 -2.17 11.04
N ASN A 13 4.08 -2.31 10.79
CA ASN A 13 4.85 -3.55 10.83
C ASN A 13 4.52 -4.50 12.00
N PRO A 14 4.51 -4.08 13.29
CA PRO A 14 4.20 -4.99 14.39
C PRO A 14 2.79 -5.58 14.32
N HIS A 15 1.81 -4.81 13.82
CA HIS A 15 0.44 -5.28 13.68
C HIS A 15 0.31 -6.32 12.58
N VAL A 16 1.00 -6.12 11.44
CA VAL A 16 1.05 -7.11 10.36
C VAL A 16 1.68 -8.41 10.86
N ARG A 17 2.82 -8.33 11.54
CA ARG A 17 3.45 -9.52 12.14
C ARG A 17 2.53 -10.21 13.15
N GLN A 18 1.88 -9.46 14.03
CA GLN A 18 0.99 -10.05 15.02
C GLN A 18 -0.22 -10.75 14.37
N VAL A 19 -0.88 -10.10 13.40
CA VAL A 19 -2.07 -10.66 12.74
C VAL A 19 -1.73 -11.89 11.93
N TYR A 20 -0.59 -11.92 11.23
CA TYR A 20 -0.23 -13.08 10.42
C TYR A 20 0.49 -14.18 11.22
N LEU A 21 1.51 -13.82 12.01
CA LEU A 21 2.48 -14.74 12.62
C LEU A 21 2.25 -14.96 14.11
N GLY A 22 1.39 -14.16 14.75
CA GLY A 22 1.10 -14.26 16.18
C GLY A 22 0.31 -15.52 16.54
N GLU A 23 0.21 -15.77 17.85
CA GLU A 23 -0.63 -16.84 18.39
C GLU A 23 -2.10 -16.59 17.97
N GLY A 24 -2.73 -17.59 17.37
CA GLY A 24 -4.08 -17.47 16.81
C GLY A 24 -4.20 -16.54 15.59
N GLY A 25 -3.08 -16.17 14.97
CA GLY A 25 -3.03 -15.34 13.76
C GLY A 25 -3.54 -16.07 12.51
N VAL A 26 -3.58 -15.34 11.39
CA VAL A 26 -4.05 -15.86 10.09
C VAL A 26 -3.29 -17.12 9.66
N LEU A 27 -2.00 -17.23 9.98
CA LEU A 27 -1.16 -18.39 9.68
C LEU A 27 -1.01 -19.36 10.87
N SER A 28 -1.86 -19.28 11.90
CA SER A 28 -1.86 -20.26 13.00
C SER A 28 -2.42 -21.61 12.55
N ASP A 29 -2.23 -22.66 13.36
CA ASP A 29 -2.83 -23.97 13.11
C ASP A 29 -4.36 -23.87 12.92
N GLY A 30 -4.90 -24.57 11.92
CA GLY A 30 -6.29 -24.44 11.48
C GLY A 30 -6.67 -23.13 10.75
N GLY A 31 -5.74 -22.17 10.62
CA GLY A 31 -5.91 -20.92 9.87
C GLY A 31 -5.75 -21.06 8.35
N ALA A 32 -5.41 -19.96 7.68
CA ALA A 32 -5.18 -19.93 6.24
C ALA A 32 -3.96 -20.78 5.85
N GLY A 33 -4.11 -21.60 4.81
CA GLY A 33 -3.11 -22.57 4.36
C GLY A 33 -3.24 -22.84 2.86
N GLU A 34 -3.23 -24.11 2.48
CA GLU A 34 -3.18 -24.55 1.08
C GLU A 34 -4.20 -23.82 0.18
N GLY A 35 -3.69 -23.13 -0.84
CA GLY A 35 -4.48 -22.41 -1.84
C GLY A 35 -5.11 -21.11 -1.36
N ALA A 36 -4.80 -20.63 -0.14
CA ALA A 36 -5.28 -19.35 0.35
C ALA A 36 -4.50 -18.18 -0.26
N LEU A 37 -5.21 -17.10 -0.60
CA LEU A 37 -4.64 -15.83 -1.04
C LEU A 37 -4.70 -14.80 0.09
N LEU A 38 -3.55 -14.23 0.44
CA LEU A 38 -3.41 -13.22 1.49
C LEU A 38 -3.02 -11.90 0.84
N ILE A 39 -3.84 -10.86 1.03
CA ILE A 39 -3.63 -9.55 0.43
C ILE A 39 -3.39 -8.56 1.57
N ASP A 40 -2.14 -8.15 1.77
CA ASP A 40 -1.80 -7.14 2.77
C ASP A 40 -1.76 -5.75 2.16
N CYS A 41 -2.81 -4.97 2.41
CA CYS A 41 -2.94 -3.59 1.93
C CYS A 41 -2.28 -2.57 2.87
N SER A 42 -1.69 -3.02 3.98
CA SER A 42 -0.99 -2.17 4.94
C SER A 42 0.20 -1.47 4.28
N THR A 43 0.62 -0.31 4.81
CA THR A 43 1.92 0.27 4.45
C THR A 43 2.96 -0.23 5.45
N CYS A 44 3.95 -0.98 4.97
CA CYS A 44 4.95 -1.65 5.78
C CYS A 44 6.32 -1.63 5.11
N GLU A 45 7.35 -2.07 5.84
CA GLU A 45 8.66 -2.33 5.23
C GLU A 45 8.57 -3.53 4.26
N PRO A 46 9.23 -3.49 3.09
CA PRO A 46 9.26 -4.63 2.16
C PRO A 46 9.70 -5.94 2.82
N ALA A 47 10.65 -5.87 3.77
CA ALA A 47 11.14 -7.02 4.51
C ALA A 47 10.06 -7.71 5.35
N VAL A 48 9.09 -6.96 5.88
CA VAL A 48 7.94 -7.54 6.63
C VAL A 48 7.06 -8.34 5.69
N SER A 49 6.72 -7.79 4.53
CA SER A 49 5.91 -8.51 3.53
C SER A 49 6.62 -9.79 3.05
N GLN A 50 7.93 -9.73 2.85
CA GLN A 50 8.74 -10.89 2.47
C GLN A 50 8.80 -11.96 3.58
N GLU A 51 8.94 -11.54 4.85
CA GLU A 51 8.89 -12.41 6.02
C GLU A 51 7.55 -13.16 6.10
N VAL A 52 6.43 -12.43 6.01
CA VAL A 52 5.10 -13.04 6.07
C VAL A 52 4.84 -13.92 4.86
N ALA A 53 5.24 -13.52 3.65
CA ALA A 53 5.09 -14.36 2.46
C ALA A 53 5.86 -15.68 2.57
N LYS A 54 7.06 -15.66 3.16
CA LYS A 54 7.82 -16.89 3.43
C LYS A 54 7.06 -17.82 4.39
N ALA A 55 6.47 -17.27 5.45
CA ALA A 55 5.66 -18.03 6.40
C ALA A 55 4.34 -18.53 5.78
N ALA A 56 3.72 -17.76 4.89
CA ALA A 56 2.52 -18.17 4.16
C ALA A 56 2.84 -19.34 3.23
N SER A 57 3.95 -19.25 2.49
CA SER A 57 4.38 -20.27 1.53
C SER A 57 4.66 -21.62 2.20
N SER A 58 5.24 -21.64 3.40
CA SER A 58 5.47 -22.90 4.14
C SER A 58 4.18 -23.62 4.55
N ARG A 59 3.03 -22.94 4.46
CA ARG A 59 1.69 -23.48 4.70
C ARG A 59 0.87 -23.69 3.42
N GLY A 60 1.45 -23.46 2.26
CA GLY A 60 0.77 -23.53 0.96
C GLY A 60 -0.14 -22.34 0.65
N ALA A 61 -0.04 -21.24 1.41
CA ALA A 61 -0.72 -19.98 1.12
C ALA A 61 0.19 -19.04 0.30
N THR A 62 -0.42 -18.12 -0.44
CA THR A 62 0.30 -17.10 -1.21
C THR A 62 -0.03 -15.72 -0.68
N LEU A 63 0.99 -14.92 -0.37
CA LEU A 63 0.83 -13.52 0.02
C LEU A 63 1.23 -12.58 -1.11
N VAL A 64 0.44 -11.52 -1.28
CA VAL A 64 0.80 -10.32 -2.03
C VAL A 64 0.74 -9.10 -1.12
N ASP A 65 1.71 -8.20 -1.23
CA ASP A 65 1.64 -6.87 -0.62
C ASP A 65 0.96 -5.91 -1.59
N ALA A 66 -0.07 -5.21 -1.15
CA ALA A 66 -0.91 -4.35 -1.97
C ALA A 66 -1.16 -2.96 -1.32
N PRO A 67 -0.13 -2.23 -0.86
CA PRO A 67 -0.32 -0.92 -0.26
C PRO A 67 -1.06 0.05 -1.20
N VAL A 68 -1.77 1.01 -0.60
CA VAL A 68 -2.69 1.89 -1.32
C VAL A 68 -2.30 3.36 -1.29
N SER A 69 -2.74 4.13 -2.29
CA SER A 69 -2.77 5.59 -2.29
C SER A 69 -4.18 6.11 -2.59
N GLY A 70 -4.54 7.27 -2.06
CA GLY A 70 -5.86 7.90 -2.23
C GLY A 70 -6.56 8.33 -0.93
N GLY A 71 -6.06 7.88 0.23
CA GLY A 71 -6.63 8.24 1.54
C GLY A 71 -8.03 7.70 1.77
N THR A 72 -8.68 8.16 2.84
CA THR A 72 -10.03 7.71 3.22
C THR A 72 -11.08 8.10 2.19
N ILE A 73 -10.97 9.29 1.59
CA ILE A 73 -11.86 9.75 0.50
C ILE A 73 -11.76 8.80 -0.70
N GLY A 74 -10.53 8.41 -1.08
CA GLY A 74 -10.32 7.45 -2.17
C GLY A 74 -10.92 6.08 -1.84
N ALA A 75 -10.85 5.64 -0.59
CA ALA A 75 -11.44 4.38 -0.15
C ALA A 75 -12.98 4.40 -0.21
N GLU A 76 -13.61 5.45 0.33
CA GLU A 76 -15.06 5.64 0.31
C GLU A 76 -15.62 5.68 -1.12
N GLN A 77 -14.86 6.26 -2.05
CA GLN A 77 -15.25 6.39 -3.45
C GLN A 77 -14.82 5.20 -4.32
N ALA A 78 -14.18 4.17 -3.75
CA ALA A 78 -13.57 3.07 -4.50
C ALA A 78 -12.59 3.54 -5.61
N THR A 79 -11.82 4.60 -5.34
CA THR A 79 -10.86 5.20 -6.28
C THR A 79 -9.40 5.04 -5.87
N LEU A 80 -9.12 4.15 -4.91
CA LEU A 80 -7.75 3.85 -4.49
C LEU A 80 -6.86 3.41 -5.65
N THR A 81 -5.57 3.67 -5.51
CA THR A 81 -4.52 3.05 -6.34
C THR A 81 -3.79 2.00 -5.51
N PHE A 82 -3.86 0.74 -5.96
CA PHE A 82 -3.15 -0.39 -5.37
C PHE A 82 -1.84 -0.64 -6.10
N MET A 83 -0.75 -0.79 -5.34
CA MET A 83 0.58 -1.15 -5.81
C MET A 83 0.87 -2.56 -5.33
N VAL A 84 0.82 -3.55 -6.21
CA VAL A 84 0.80 -4.97 -5.81
C VAL A 84 2.12 -5.66 -6.13
N GLY A 85 2.80 -6.17 -5.10
CA GLY A 85 3.95 -7.05 -5.21
C GLY A 85 3.56 -8.52 -4.99
N GLY A 86 4.03 -9.41 -5.86
CA GLY A 86 3.80 -10.85 -5.76
C GLY A 86 3.86 -11.58 -7.10
N PRO A 87 3.73 -12.91 -7.11
CA PRO A 87 3.71 -13.69 -8.34
C PRO A 87 2.55 -13.27 -9.26
N GLU A 88 2.75 -13.31 -10.59
CA GLU A 88 1.77 -12.86 -11.59
C GLU A 88 0.39 -13.52 -11.46
N ALA A 89 0.36 -14.82 -11.15
CA ALA A 89 -0.89 -15.54 -10.91
C ALA A 89 -1.67 -14.98 -9.70
N ALA A 90 -0.96 -14.72 -8.60
CA ALA A 90 -1.56 -14.16 -7.38
C ALA A 90 -1.94 -12.70 -7.56
N PHE A 91 -1.17 -11.92 -8.35
CA PHE A 91 -1.55 -10.59 -8.77
C PHE A 91 -2.88 -10.59 -9.53
N THR A 92 -3.04 -11.50 -10.50
CA THR A 92 -4.26 -11.60 -11.31
C THR A 92 -5.48 -11.90 -10.44
N GLU A 93 -5.36 -12.80 -9.47
CA GLU A 93 -6.43 -13.10 -8.51
C GLU A 93 -6.71 -11.92 -7.57
N ALA A 94 -5.66 -11.25 -7.07
CA ALA A 94 -5.81 -10.08 -6.21
C ALA A 94 -6.48 -8.92 -6.96
N GLU A 95 -6.09 -8.66 -8.21
CA GLU A 95 -6.63 -7.59 -9.04
C GLU A 95 -8.15 -7.69 -9.17
N GLN A 96 -8.69 -8.89 -9.43
CA GLN A 96 -10.12 -9.13 -9.53
C GLN A 96 -10.91 -8.67 -8.30
N LEU A 97 -10.28 -8.70 -7.13
CA LEU A 97 -10.89 -8.25 -5.87
C LEU A 97 -10.61 -6.76 -5.62
N LEU A 98 -9.38 -6.32 -5.86
CA LEU A 98 -8.92 -4.97 -5.54
C LEU A 98 -9.58 -3.90 -6.42
N VAL A 99 -9.98 -4.22 -7.65
CA VAL A 99 -10.73 -3.30 -8.53
C VAL A 99 -12.09 -2.87 -7.96
N HIS A 100 -12.63 -3.59 -6.97
CA HIS A 100 -13.85 -3.17 -6.28
C HIS A 100 -13.62 -2.04 -5.26
N MET A 101 -12.37 -1.85 -4.81
CA MET A 101 -11.99 -0.79 -3.87
C MET A 101 -11.11 0.29 -4.52
N GLY A 102 -10.67 0.07 -5.75
CA GLY A 102 -9.67 0.89 -6.41
C GLY A 102 -10.01 1.19 -7.86
N LYS A 103 -9.57 2.37 -8.32
CA LYS A 103 -9.65 2.77 -9.72
C LYS A 103 -8.46 2.27 -10.53
N LYS A 104 -7.33 1.98 -9.87
CA LYS A 104 -6.11 1.51 -10.51
C LYS A 104 -5.44 0.45 -9.65
N VAL A 105 -5.05 -0.66 -10.28
CA VAL A 105 -4.25 -1.73 -9.67
C VAL A 105 -3.03 -1.92 -10.56
N VAL A 106 -1.84 -1.93 -9.96
CA VAL A 106 -0.57 -1.99 -10.71
C VAL A 106 0.28 -3.12 -10.17
N HIS A 107 0.74 -4.02 -11.05
CA HIS A 107 1.72 -5.04 -10.69
C HIS A 107 3.11 -4.40 -10.60
N CYS A 108 3.77 -4.54 -9.45
CA CYS A 108 5.03 -3.88 -9.14
C CYS A 108 6.23 -4.84 -9.18
N GLY A 109 6.01 -6.13 -9.46
CA GLY A 109 7.04 -7.18 -9.43
C GLY A 109 6.81 -8.15 -8.28
N ASP A 110 7.90 -8.70 -7.74
CA ASP A 110 7.84 -9.70 -6.67
C ASP A 110 7.35 -9.14 -5.32
N VAL A 111 7.13 -10.02 -4.35
CA VAL A 111 6.71 -9.62 -2.99
C VAL A 111 7.69 -8.62 -2.37
N GLY A 112 7.14 -7.55 -1.81
CA GLY A 112 7.81 -6.39 -1.25
C GLY A 112 7.92 -5.23 -2.24
N MET A 113 7.72 -5.44 -3.54
CA MET A 113 7.81 -4.38 -4.54
C MET A 113 6.63 -3.42 -4.53
N GLY A 114 5.45 -3.86 -4.07
CA GLY A 114 4.32 -2.96 -3.81
C GLY A 114 4.67 -1.96 -2.70
N GLN A 115 5.25 -2.44 -1.59
CA GLN A 115 5.79 -1.60 -0.52
C GLN A 115 6.91 -0.68 -1.02
N ALA A 116 7.85 -1.18 -1.81
CA ALA A 116 8.93 -0.37 -2.37
C ALA A 116 8.39 0.77 -3.25
N ALA A 117 7.43 0.47 -4.13
CA ALA A 117 6.75 1.48 -4.95
C ALA A 117 6.04 2.52 -4.08
N LYS A 118 5.33 2.08 -3.02
CA LYS A 118 4.65 2.96 -2.08
C LYS A 118 5.62 3.87 -1.32
N LEU A 119 6.76 3.34 -0.89
CA LEU A 119 7.82 4.10 -0.21
C LEU A 119 8.36 5.19 -1.13
N CYS A 120 8.70 4.86 -2.38
CA CYS A 120 9.15 5.84 -3.37
C CYS A 120 8.10 6.93 -3.60
N ASN A 121 6.82 6.55 -3.79
CA ASN A 121 5.72 7.50 -3.97
C ASN A 121 5.59 8.46 -2.78
N ASN A 122 5.62 7.93 -1.55
CA ASN A 122 5.45 8.74 -0.35
C ASN A 122 6.66 9.65 -0.08
N LEU A 123 7.88 9.21 -0.41
CA LEU A 123 9.07 10.04 -0.31
C LEU A 123 8.98 11.26 -1.24
N VAL A 124 8.64 11.04 -2.51
CA VAL A 124 8.46 12.12 -3.49
C VAL A 124 7.37 13.09 -3.01
N LEU A 125 6.22 12.57 -2.57
CA LEU A 125 5.14 13.39 -2.01
C LEU A 125 5.61 14.27 -0.85
N GLY A 126 6.37 13.70 0.10
CA GLY A 126 6.88 14.44 1.25
C GLY A 126 7.84 15.56 0.85
N ILE A 127 8.76 15.30 -0.08
CA ILE A 127 9.71 16.29 -0.59
C ILE A 127 8.98 17.42 -1.32
N CYS A 128 8.03 17.09 -2.21
CA CYS A 128 7.24 18.09 -2.92
C CYS A 128 6.43 18.96 -1.95
N MET A 129 5.82 18.35 -0.92
CA MET A 129 5.08 19.09 0.10
C MET A 129 5.97 20.07 0.87
N ALA A 130 7.17 19.63 1.28
CA ALA A 130 8.13 20.51 1.95
C ALA A 130 8.54 21.69 1.05
N ALA A 131 8.86 21.43 -0.22
CA ALA A 131 9.22 22.46 -1.19
C ALA A 131 8.10 23.48 -1.40
N VAL A 132 6.83 23.03 -1.51
CA VAL A 132 5.66 23.92 -1.61
C VAL A 132 5.53 24.77 -0.35
N CYS A 133 5.65 24.18 0.85
CA CYS A 133 5.58 24.92 2.10
C CYS A 133 6.68 25.98 2.22
N GLU A 134 7.93 25.64 1.88
CA GLU A 134 9.05 26.59 1.91
C GLU A 134 8.87 27.72 0.88
N GLY A 135 8.43 27.40 -0.33
CA GLY A 135 8.13 28.39 -1.37
C GLY A 135 7.05 29.38 -0.94
N HIS A 136 5.95 28.89 -0.35
CA HIS A 136 4.87 29.72 0.17
C HIS A 136 5.31 30.58 1.38
N ALA A 137 6.15 30.03 2.27
CA ALA A 137 6.69 30.78 3.40
C ALA A 137 7.64 31.90 2.95
N LEU A 138 8.47 31.65 1.92
CA LEU A 138 9.31 32.69 1.31
C LEU A 138 8.45 33.78 0.66
N ALA A 139 7.44 33.40 -0.11
CA ALA A 139 6.52 34.34 -0.74
C ALA A 139 5.81 35.24 0.28
N ASP A 140 5.39 34.69 1.42
CA ASP A 140 4.78 35.45 2.52
C ASP A 140 5.72 36.55 3.03
N ARG A 141 6.98 36.19 3.30
CA ARG A 141 7.99 37.16 3.75
C ARG A 141 8.32 38.23 2.71
N LEU A 142 8.19 37.92 1.43
CA LEU A 142 8.37 38.87 0.33
C LEU A 142 7.12 39.70 0.03
N GLY A 143 5.99 39.44 0.71
CA GLY A 143 4.74 40.16 0.52
C GLY A 143 3.97 39.74 -0.74
N LEU A 144 4.24 38.55 -1.28
CA LEU A 144 3.53 38.02 -2.44
C LEU A 144 2.20 37.36 -2.02
N ASP A 145 1.14 37.62 -2.79
CA ASP A 145 -0.16 36.98 -2.57
C ASP A 145 -0.10 35.46 -2.81
N GLN A 146 -0.61 34.69 -1.84
CA GLN A 146 -0.52 33.24 -1.82
C GLN A 146 -1.32 32.57 -2.94
N LYS A 147 -2.45 33.17 -3.35
CA LYS A 147 -3.29 32.63 -4.45
C LYS A 147 -2.59 32.83 -5.79
N ARG A 148 -2.05 34.03 -6.01
CA ARG A 148 -1.25 34.34 -7.21
C ARG A 148 -0.02 33.45 -7.32
N LEU A 149 0.67 33.18 -6.21
CA LEU A 149 1.78 32.22 -6.22
C LEU A 149 1.30 30.83 -6.64
N ALA A 150 0.21 30.33 -6.06
CA ALA A 150 -0.34 29.02 -6.42
C ALA A 150 -0.74 28.95 -7.90
N GLU A 151 -1.34 30.00 -8.46
CA GLU A 151 -1.65 30.10 -9.89
C GLU A 151 -0.38 30.02 -10.76
N ILE A 152 0.67 30.75 -10.38
CA ILE A 152 1.96 30.72 -11.08
C ILE A 152 2.57 29.31 -11.01
N LEU A 153 2.62 28.69 -9.84
CA LEU A 153 3.19 27.34 -9.66
C LEU A 153 2.43 26.27 -10.48
N ASN A 154 1.12 26.43 -10.66
CA ASN A 154 0.30 25.49 -11.43
C ASN A 154 0.32 25.73 -12.96
N THR A 155 0.86 26.85 -13.42
CA THR A 155 0.91 27.21 -14.86
C THR A 155 2.32 27.36 -15.41
N SER A 156 3.33 27.23 -14.56
CA SER A 156 4.75 27.29 -14.94
C SER A 156 5.29 25.89 -15.22
N SER A 157 6.26 25.83 -16.14
CA SER A 157 6.93 24.60 -16.59
C SER A 157 8.00 24.11 -15.62
#